data_AF-A0A5C5WY65-F1
#
_entry.id   AF-A0A5C5WY65-F1
#
_cell.length_a   1.000
_cell.length_b   1.000
_cell.length_c   1.000
_cell.angle_alpha   90.00
_cell.angle_beta   90.00
_cell.angle_gamma   90.00
#
_symmetry.space_group_name_H-M   'P 1'
#
loop_
_entity.id
_entity.type
_entity.pdbx_description
1 polymer ?
#
loop_
_entity_poly.entity_id
_entity_poly.type
_entity_poly.pdbx_seq_one_letter_code
_entity_poly.pdbx_strand_id
1 'polypeptide(L)'
;MNTTKMRWMLNRIGRAWIVCGVGCALLIGDAMLSAAVEPSAPRVIVTTDITNEPDDQESLVRLLLYSNDLQIEGLIGSTGIWKLSDPATHVIHECIDAYGKVHKNLLLHDASYPKAEDLHRITVTGNRGYGMSSVGFRPSQGSRLIVQAVDKDDDRPVWLLAWGGANTIAQAIWTVQHERTPEELARFLKKIRIYDLAAQDDAGAWMAKTFPDLLIVRNVAMFKGMSQRFNSDSWEHTRGGDESVSTRQWVKENIQENHGPLGTVYPDALHIWEGDTPTYFHLLPIGLNDPEKPWQGGWGGMFSREKQKNVNIVAQEYAGADCSHGCFVNETPYLDYWMHADAADRWAYNGKEYDNAWCSIFRWRTDFQNDFAARMDWCVNDFQNANHPPLPVLNDNSSTQVKYQTVLPGEVVTLDASGSSDPDGDQLHYQWWVYERAGTYEGVVSINQSETATAQLSIPADAAGKEIHAILTLRDDGQPSLTRYRRLVLNCSQE
;
A
#
# COMPACT_ATOMS: atom_id res chain seq x y z
N MET A 1 51.80 52.81 16.00
CA MET A 1 52.32 51.84 17.00
C MET A 1 51.23 50.80 17.18
N ASN A 2 51.34 49.53 16.81
CA ASN A 2 52.44 48.69 16.36
C ASN A 2 51.83 47.68 15.34
N THR A 3 52.26 47.73 14.07
CA THR A 3 53.12 46.75 13.37
C THR A 3 52.34 45.48 12.98
N THR A 4 52.18 45.07 11.72
CA THR A 4 53.18 45.10 10.63
C THR A 4 52.49 45.03 9.26
N LYS A 5 53.02 45.83 8.34
CA LYS A 5 52.74 45.90 6.90
C LYS A 5 53.54 44.83 6.16
N MET A 6 53.05 44.32 5.03
CA MET A 6 53.79 44.26 3.74
C MET A 6 52.83 43.76 2.65
N ARG A 7 52.37 44.59 1.70
CA ARG A 7 53.06 45.12 0.48
C ARG A 7 53.47 43.96 -0.42
N TRP A 8 52.92 43.84 -1.64
CA TRP A 8 53.52 44.41 -2.85
C TRP A 8 52.49 44.87 -3.89
N MET A 9 52.71 46.10 -4.39
CA MET A 9 52.25 46.64 -5.68
C MET A 9 53.19 46.16 -6.79
N LEU A 10 52.72 46.16 -8.04
CA LEU A 10 53.35 46.78 -9.24
C LEU A 10 52.42 46.45 -10.45
N ASN A 11 51.76 47.46 -11.05
CA ASN A 11 52.18 48.18 -12.27
C ASN A 11 52.29 47.28 -13.52
N ARG A 12 51.91 47.65 -14.74
CA ARG A 12 51.25 48.78 -15.42
C ARG A 12 51.39 48.40 -16.92
N ILE A 13 50.59 48.98 -17.82
CA ILE A 13 50.76 48.98 -19.30
C ILE A 13 50.27 47.66 -19.94
N GLY A 14 49.33 47.60 -20.88
CA GLY A 14 48.83 48.57 -21.84
C GLY A 14 49.01 47.97 -23.24
N ARG A 15 47.92 47.65 -23.94
CA ARG A 15 47.74 47.76 -25.41
C ARG A 15 46.43 47.10 -25.83
N ALA A 16 45.59 47.92 -26.44
CA ALA A 16 44.40 47.53 -27.18
C ALA A 16 44.79 46.87 -28.51
N TRP A 17 44.08 45.82 -28.88
CA TRP A 17 43.76 45.48 -30.28
C TRP A 17 42.33 44.94 -30.31
N ILE A 18 41.50 45.62 -31.09
CA ILE A 18 40.15 45.20 -31.47
C ILE A 18 40.30 44.20 -32.63
N VAL A 19 39.71 43.02 -32.50
CA VAL A 19 39.30 42.18 -33.64
C VAL A 19 37.93 41.58 -33.30
N CYS A 20 36.98 41.83 -34.21
CA CYS A 20 35.62 41.30 -34.20
C CYS A 20 35.59 39.77 -34.31
N GLY A 21 34.63 39.14 -33.62
CA GLY A 21 34.29 37.73 -33.84
C GLY A 21 33.17 37.25 -32.92
N VAL A 22 31.93 37.38 -33.40
CA VAL A 22 30.74 36.56 -33.09
C VAL A 22 30.62 36.09 -31.62
N GLY A 23 29.95 36.89 -30.79
CA GLY A 23 29.42 36.42 -29.53
C GLY A 23 28.18 35.57 -29.77
N CYS A 24 28.31 34.25 -29.69
CA CYS A 24 27.18 33.37 -29.40
C CYS A 24 26.65 33.75 -28.01
N ALA A 25 25.53 34.47 -27.98
CA ALA A 25 24.72 34.61 -26.78
C ALA A 25 24.10 33.25 -26.48
N LEU A 26 24.76 32.46 -25.64
CA LEU A 26 24.14 31.34 -24.95
C LEU A 26 23.12 31.93 -23.97
N LEU A 27 21.87 32.03 -24.43
CA LEU A 27 20.71 32.11 -23.58
C LEU A 27 20.64 30.79 -22.81
N ILE A 28 21.28 30.74 -21.64
CA ILE A 28 20.99 29.72 -20.64
C ILE A 28 19.61 30.09 -20.11
N GLY A 29 18.57 29.53 -20.72
CA GLY A 29 17.25 29.54 -20.13
C GLY A 29 17.33 28.73 -18.84
N ASP A 30 17.07 29.39 -17.71
CA ASP A 30 16.71 28.70 -16.48
C ASP A 30 15.38 27.99 -16.74
N ALA A 31 15.47 26.76 -17.23
CA ALA A 31 14.41 25.80 -17.08
C ALA A 31 14.28 25.56 -15.58
N MET A 32 13.36 26.27 -14.94
CA MET A 32 12.78 25.83 -13.68
C MET A 32 12.17 24.45 -13.98
N LEU A 33 12.93 23.38 -13.75
CA LEU A 33 12.34 22.07 -13.51
C LEU A 33 11.40 22.31 -12.33
N SER A 34 10.10 22.35 -12.62
CA SER A 34 9.09 22.10 -11.61
C SER A 34 9.42 20.72 -11.06
N ALA A 35 10.09 20.66 -9.91
CA ALA A 35 10.13 19.44 -9.13
C ALA A 35 8.66 19.02 -8.96
N ALA A 36 8.27 17.92 -9.60
CA ALA A 36 6.98 17.32 -9.32
C ALA A 36 6.95 17.13 -7.80
N VAL A 37 5.92 17.67 -7.14
CA VAL A 37 5.69 17.39 -5.73
C VAL A 37 5.47 15.89 -5.66
N GLU A 38 6.47 15.14 -5.19
CA GLU A 38 6.31 13.72 -4.91
C GLU A 38 5.09 13.56 -4.00
N PRO A 39 4.14 12.68 -4.33
CA PRO A 39 3.00 12.43 -3.45
C PRO A 39 3.53 12.05 -2.07
N SER A 40 3.18 12.85 -1.06
CA SER A 40 3.59 12.57 0.31
C SER A 40 3.00 11.24 0.79
N ALA A 41 3.86 10.36 1.34
CA ALA A 41 3.55 8.98 1.77
C ALA A 41 2.17 8.83 2.44
N PRO A 42 1.36 7.81 2.09
CA PRO A 42 0.07 7.58 2.74
C PRO A 42 0.19 7.46 4.26
N ARG A 43 -0.75 8.09 4.99
CA ARG A 43 -0.76 8.10 6.45
C ARG A 43 -1.52 6.88 6.96
N VAL A 44 -0.87 6.05 7.77
CA VAL A 44 -1.42 4.77 8.21
C VAL A 44 -1.39 4.62 9.72
N ILE A 45 -2.44 4.01 10.27
CA ILE A 45 -2.48 3.51 11.65
C ILE A 45 -2.96 2.07 11.61
N VAL A 46 -2.23 1.18 12.25
CA VAL A 46 -2.58 -0.22 12.37
C VAL A 46 -3.18 -0.49 13.75
N THR A 47 -4.30 -1.22 13.79
CA THR A 47 -4.81 -1.87 14.99
C THR A 47 -4.73 -3.38 14.81
N THR A 48 -3.92 -4.05 15.63
CA THR A 48 -3.57 -5.47 15.48
C THR A 48 -3.81 -6.22 16.77
N ASP A 49 -4.41 -7.41 16.69
CA ASP A 49 -4.50 -8.34 17.81
C ASP A 49 -3.32 -9.32 17.82
N ILE A 50 -2.13 -8.82 17.42
CA ILE A 50 -0.83 -9.48 17.39
C ILE A 50 -0.66 -10.54 18.47
N THR A 51 -0.05 -11.67 18.10
CA THR A 51 0.04 -12.90 18.90
C THR A 51 -1.25 -13.70 19.00
N ASN A 52 -2.34 -13.31 18.33
CA ASN A 52 -3.45 -14.20 18.09
C ASN A 52 -2.97 -15.39 17.23
N GLU A 53 -2.47 -15.05 16.04
CA GLU A 53 -1.77 -15.92 15.11
C GLU A 53 -0.38 -15.31 14.82
N PRO A 54 0.56 -16.08 14.23
CA PRO A 54 1.86 -15.55 13.86
C PRO A 54 1.81 -14.49 12.74
N ASP A 55 0.74 -14.45 11.95
CA ASP A 55 0.63 -13.64 10.73
C ASP A 55 0.58 -12.13 10.97
N ASP A 56 0.01 -11.66 12.09
CA ASP A 56 0.12 -10.26 12.50
C ASP A 56 1.60 -9.85 12.69
N GLN A 57 2.41 -10.73 13.27
CA GLN A 57 3.83 -10.47 13.50
C GLN A 57 4.63 -10.54 12.19
N GLU A 58 4.30 -11.49 11.31
CA GLU A 58 4.84 -11.57 9.94
C GLU A 58 4.54 -10.27 9.17
N SER A 59 3.28 -9.84 9.17
CA SER A 59 2.80 -8.63 8.50
C SER A 59 3.43 -7.37 9.08
N LEU A 60 3.65 -7.32 10.40
CA LEU A 60 4.34 -6.21 11.05
C LEU A 60 5.82 -6.12 10.65
N VAL A 61 6.53 -7.24 10.63
CA VAL A 61 7.93 -7.28 10.18
C VAL A 61 8.05 -6.71 8.77
N ARG A 62 7.18 -7.14 7.86
CA ARG A 62 7.17 -6.62 6.49
C ARG A 62 6.77 -5.15 6.47
N LEU A 63 5.70 -4.73 7.15
CA LEU A 63 5.30 -3.31 7.22
C LEU A 63 6.46 -2.39 7.65
N LEU A 64 7.28 -2.80 8.61
CA LEU A 64 8.45 -2.03 9.06
C LEU A 64 9.45 -1.78 7.91
N LEU A 65 9.57 -2.71 6.97
CA LEU A 65 10.40 -2.54 5.77
C LEU A 65 9.77 -1.68 4.69
N TYR A 66 8.47 -1.40 4.76
CA TYR A 66 7.77 -0.44 3.88
C TYR A 66 7.55 0.92 4.57
N SER A 67 8.16 1.15 5.73
CA SER A 67 8.01 2.40 6.47
C SER A 67 8.71 3.62 5.84
N ASN A 68 9.52 3.41 4.78
CA ASN A 68 10.00 4.48 3.91
C ASN A 68 8.91 4.95 2.91
N ASP A 69 7.99 4.07 2.52
CA ASP A 69 6.90 4.35 1.57
C ASP A 69 5.59 4.79 2.25
N LEU A 70 5.47 4.55 3.56
CA LEU A 70 4.27 4.79 4.36
C LEU A 70 4.59 5.66 5.57
N GLN A 71 3.76 6.66 5.83
CA GLN A 71 3.83 7.44 7.06
C GLN A 71 3.03 6.74 8.17
N ILE A 72 3.72 5.88 8.92
CA ILE A 72 3.13 5.19 10.08
C ILE A 72 2.92 6.20 11.20
N GLU A 73 1.67 6.39 11.62
CA GLU A 73 1.27 7.31 12.69
C GLU A 73 0.80 6.60 13.96
N GLY A 74 0.61 5.28 13.91
CA GLY A 74 0.26 4.48 15.07
C GLY A 74 0.40 2.99 14.81
N LEU A 75 0.95 2.28 15.79
CA LEU A 75 0.97 0.82 15.85
C LEU A 75 0.27 0.41 17.15
N ILE A 76 -0.97 -0.04 17.04
CA ILE A 76 -1.86 -0.16 18.19
C ILE A 76 -2.15 -1.63 18.44
N GLY A 77 -1.68 -2.16 19.57
CA GLY A 77 -2.16 -3.47 20.04
C GLY A 77 -3.64 -3.36 20.40
N SER A 78 -4.48 -4.23 19.85
CA SER A 78 -5.94 -4.27 19.99
C SER A 78 -6.42 -5.70 20.29
N THR A 79 -7.71 -5.95 20.14
CA THR A 79 -8.37 -7.26 20.35
C THR A 79 -9.21 -7.62 19.13
N GLY A 80 -9.53 -8.90 18.96
CA GLY A 80 -10.44 -9.43 17.93
C GLY A 80 -11.24 -10.62 18.46
N ILE A 81 -12.07 -11.25 17.63
CA ILE A 81 -12.83 -12.45 17.99
C ILE A 81 -11.91 -13.62 18.37
N TRP A 82 -10.75 -13.71 17.73
CA TRP A 82 -9.76 -14.75 18.01
C TRP A 82 -8.88 -14.42 19.21
N LYS A 83 -8.80 -13.14 19.58
CA LYS A 83 -8.11 -12.66 20.78
C LYS A 83 -8.92 -11.60 21.54
N LEU A 84 -9.85 -12.09 22.37
CA LEU A 84 -10.85 -11.27 23.08
C LEU A 84 -10.27 -10.30 24.12
N SER A 85 -9.01 -10.47 24.51
CA SER A 85 -8.33 -9.68 25.53
C SER A 85 -6.81 -9.75 25.37
N ASP A 86 -6.08 -8.98 26.17
CA ASP A 86 -4.61 -8.87 26.14
C ASP A 86 -4.03 -8.42 24.78
N PRO A 87 -3.98 -7.10 24.53
CA PRO A 87 -3.51 -6.58 23.25
C PRO A 87 -2.02 -6.79 22.90
N ALA A 88 -1.25 -7.47 23.76
CA ALA A 88 0.16 -7.86 23.55
C ALA A 88 1.08 -6.81 22.89
N THR A 89 0.88 -5.52 23.20
CA THR A 89 1.63 -4.40 22.60
C THR A 89 3.17 -4.53 22.75
N HIS A 90 3.64 -5.32 23.71
CA HIS A 90 5.07 -5.60 23.88
C HIS A 90 5.70 -6.30 22.68
N VAL A 91 4.97 -7.18 21.97
CA VAL A 91 5.51 -7.87 20.78
C VAL A 91 5.73 -6.90 19.61
N ILE A 92 4.90 -5.86 19.51
CA ILE A 92 5.13 -4.76 18.54
C ILE A 92 6.47 -4.08 18.85
N HIS A 93 6.75 -3.81 20.12
CA HIS A 93 8.03 -3.24 20.53
C HIS A 93 9.22 -4.16 20.25
N GLU A 94 9.08 -5.48 20.45
CA GLU A 94 10.13 -6.46 20.12
C GLU A 94 10.47 -6.47 18.62
N CYS A 95 9.46 -6.33 17.75
CA CYS A 95 9.66 -6.19 16.30
C CYS A 95 10.38 -4.87 15.96
N ILE A 96 9.99 -3.76 16.60
CA ILE A 96 10.65 -2.47 16.41
C ILE A 96 12.11 -2.50 16.91
N ASP A 97 12.39 -3.21 18.01
CA ASP A 97 13.76 -3.41 18.51
C ASP A 97 14.62 -4.19 17.51
N ALA A 98 14.05 -5.18 16.80
CA ALA A 98 14.73 -5.89 15.72
C ALA A 98 14.98 -4.97 14.52
N TYR A 99 13.98 -4.18 14.11
CA TYR A 99 14.10 -3.17 13.05
C TYR A 99 15.20 -2.13 13.38
N GLY A 100 15.26 -1.66 14.62
CA GLY A 100 16.28 -0.69 15.07
C GLY A 100 17.72 -1.19 14.90
N LYS A 101 17.93 -2.52 14.90
CA LYS A 101 19.26 -3.11 14.69
C LYS A 101 19.68 -3.14 13.22
N VAL A 102 18.73 -3.13 12.28
CA VAL A 102 18.99 -3.10 10.82
C VAL A 102 18.82 -1.71 10.22
N HIS A 103 18.24 -0.75 10.96
CA HIS A 103 17.94 0.61 10.50
C HIS A 103 19.11 1.33 9.83
N LYS A 104 20.34 1.16 10.34
CA LYS A 104 21.53 1.78 9.74
C LYS A 104 21.78 1.29 8.30
N ASN A 105 21.54 0.02 8.03
CA ASN A 105 21.70 -0.54 6.69
C ASN A 105 20.54 -0.09 5.79
N LEU A 106 19.29 -0.11 6.29
CA LEU A 106 18.13 0.41 5.56
C LEU A 106 18.32 1.87 5.08
N LEU A 107 18.97 2.71 5.90
CA LEU A 107 19.31 4.10 5.53
C LEU A 107 20.33 4.23 4.39
N LEU A 108 21.04 3.16 4.01
CA LEU A 108 21.89 3.13 2.82
C LEU A 108 21.06 3.03 1.54
N HIS A 109 19.84 2.49 1.64
CA HIS A 109 18.92 2.26 0.51
C HIS A 109 17.90 3.39 0.39
N ASP A 110 17.36 3.89 1.51
CA ASP A 110 16.44 5.03 1.52
C ASP A 110 16.58 5.84 2.82
N ALA A 111 16.78 7.15 2.69
CA ALA A 111 16.92 8.04 3.86
C ALA A 111 15.60 8.28 4.62
N SER A 112 14.46 7.86 4.05
CA SER A 112 13.11 8.09 4.57
C SER A 112 12.71 7.11 5.67
N TYR A 113 13.49 6.05 5.90
CA TYR A 113 13.22 5.06 6.96
C TYR A 113 13.17 5.73 8.35
N PRO A 114 12.05 5.64 9.09
CA PRO A 114 11.89 6.26 10.40
C PRO A 114 12.80 5.61 11.44
N LYS A 115 13.18 6.38 12.47
CA LYS A 115 13.94 5.82 13.59
C LYS A 115 13.05 4.90 14.42
N ALA A 116 13.63 3.82 14.94
CA ALA A 116 12.95 2.93 15.87
C ALA A 116 12.33 3.68 17.08
N GLU A 117 13.02 4.69 17.61
CA GLU A 117 12.50 5.51 18.72
C GLU A 117 11.17 6.21 18.38
N ASP A 118 11.04 6.73 17.17
CA ASP A 118 9.82 7.40 16.73
C ASP A 118 8.68 6.38 16.56
N LEU A 119 8.98 5.17 16.07
CA LEU A 119 8.03 4.06 16.02
C LEU A 119 7.58 3.62 17.42
N HIS A 120 8.48 3.44 18.39
CA HIS A 120 8.11 3.11 19.77
C HIS A 120 7.18 4.18 20.38
N ARG A 121 7.38 5.46 20.05
CA ARG A 121 6.57 6.57 20.59
C ARG A 121 5.11 6.54 20.14
N ILE A 122 4.85 6.02 18.95
CA ILE A 122 3.50 5.86 18.38
C ILE A 122 2.92 4.45 18.60
N THR A 123 3.65 3.59 19.31
CA THR A 123 3.18 2.25 19.66
C THR A 123 2.48 2.28 21.02
N VAL A 124 1.18 2.00 21.04
CA VAL A 124 0.34 2.13 22.24
C VAL A 124 -0.70 1.01 22.33
N THR A 125 -1.32 0.87 23.51
CA THR A 125 -2.42 -0.09 23.68
C THR A 125 -3.78 0.54 23.36
N GLY A 126 -4.54 -0.14 22.51
CA GLY A 126 -5.93 0.15 22.16
C GLY A 126 -6.92 -0.36 23.21
N ASN A 127 -8.11 -0.70 22.74
CA ASN A 127 -9.15 -1.29 23.58
C ASN A 127 -8.73 -2.69 24.05
N ARG A 128 -9.17 -3.07 25.26
CA ARG A 128 -8.73 -4.31 25.94
C ARG A 128 -9.80 -5.40 25.96
N GLY A 129 -10.98 -5.13 25.44
CA GLY A 129 -12.09 -6.08 25.39
C GLY A 129 -12.74 -6.08 24.01
N TYR A 130 -13.59 -7.06 23.76
CA TYR A 130 -14.14 -7.35 22.44
C TYR A 130 -15.20 -6.35 21.93
N GLY A 131 -15.04 -5.92 20.68
CA GLY A 131 -16.08 -5.25 19.89
C GLY A 131 -16.64 -3.96 20.50
N MET A 132 -17.86 -3.61 20.08
CA MET A 132 -18.61 -2.45 20.55
C MET A 132 -18.96 -2.52 22.04
N SER A 133 -18.96 -3.72 22.63
CA SER A 133 -19.14 -3.88 24.08
C SER A 133 -18.01 -3.25 24.91
N SER A 134 -16.84 -3.05 24.30
CA SER A 134 -15.70 -2.36 24.90
C SER A 134 -15.58 -0.89 24.48
N VAL A 135 -16.59 -0.32 23.80
CA VAL A 135 -16.61 1.09 23.38
C VAL A 135 -17.49 1.92 24.31
N GLY A 136 -17.02 3.09 24.74
CA GLY A 136 -17.80 4.02 25.58
C GLY A 136 -16.98 5.16 26.18
N PHE A 137 -17.39 5.69 27.34
CA PHE A 137 -16.79 6.88 27.99
C PHE A 137 -15.35 6.71 28.52
N ARG A 138 -14.64 5.63 28.16
CA ARG A 138 -13.27 5.35 28.61
C ARG A 138 -12.37 5.14 27.40
N PRO A 139 -11.87 6.22 26.76
CA PRO A 139 -10.98 6.09 25.62
C PRO A 139 -9.67 5.38 26.00
N SER A 140 -9.19 4.50 25.13
CA SER A 140 -7.87 3.86 25.20
C SER A 140 -6.74 4.82 24.77
N GLN A 141 -5.47 4.44 24.97
CA GLN A 141 -4.36 5.21 24.42
C GLN A 141 -4.39 5.20 22.89
N GLY A 142 -4.67 4.04 22.29
CA GLY A 142 -4.85 3.89 20.84
C GLY A 142 -5.94 4.79 20.26
N SER A 143 -7.14 4.80 20.86
CA SER A 143 -8.22 5.67 20.36
C SER A 143 -7.87 7.16 20.46
N ARG A 144 -7.17 7.60 21.51
CA ARG A 144 -6.67 8.98 21.61
C ARG A 144 -5.61 9.29 20.55
N LEU A 145 -4.71 8.35 20.29
CA LEU A 145 -3.69 8.49 19.24
C LEU A 145 -4.35 8.63 17.86
N ILE A 146 -5.39 7.84 17.56
CA ILE A 146 -6.17 7.98 16.32
C ILE A 146 -6.78 9.37 16.23
N VAL A 147 -7.43 9.86 17.29
CA VAL A 147 -8.02 11.20 17.30
C VAL A 147 -6.95 12.28 17.04
N GLN A 148 -5.81 12.19 17.72
CA GLN A 148 -4.70 13.13 17.57
C GLN A 148 -4.12 13.13 16.16
N ALA A 149 -3.91 11.94 15.58
CA ALA A 149 -3.42 11.79 14.21
C ALA A 149 -4.39 12.41 13.21
N VAL A 150 -5.68 12.07 13.31
CA VAL A 150 -6.70 12.62 12.41
C VAL A 150 -6.83 14.13 12.60
N ASP A 151 -6.66 14.69 13.79
CA ASP A 151 -6.75 16.14 14.02
C ASP A 151 -5.54 16.96 13.54
N LYS A 152 -4.43 16.31 13.14
CA LYS A 152 -3.28 17.03 12.57
C LYS A 152 -3.71 17.91 11.41
N ASP A 153 -3.05 19.06 11.29
CA ASP A 153 -3.17 20.00 10.16
C ASP A 153 -2.46 19.42 8.93
N ASP A 154 -3.05 18.35 8.41
CA ASP A 154 -2.64 17.59 7.25
C ASP A 154 -3.91 17.17 6.52
N ASP A 155 -4.01 17.60 5.25
CA ASP A 155 -5.16 17.38 4.39
C ASP A 155 -5.26 15.94 3.89
N ARG A 156 -4.19 15.16 3.96
CA ARG A 156 -4.23 13.75 3.59
C ARG A 156 -5.14 12.97 4.54
N PRO A 157 -5.93 12.02 4.02
CA PRO A 157 -6.66 11.09 4.86
C PRO A 157 -5.70 10.20 5.66
N VAL A 158 -6.18 9.70 6.79
CA VAL A 158 -5.55 8.65 7.58
C VAL A 158 -6.27 7.34 7.29
N TRP A 159 -5.53 6.34 6.86
CA TRP A 159 -6.00 4.97 6.72
C TRP A 159 -5.85 4.21 8.02
N LEU A 160 -6.96 3.68 8.52
CA LEU A 160 -7.04 2.88 9.73
C LEU A 160 -7.18 1.42 9.32
N LEU A 161 -6.15 0.62 9.59
CA LEU A 161 -6.02 -0.77 9.17
C LEU A 161 -6.37 -1.68 10.35
N ALA A 162 -7.54 -2.30 10.32
CA ALA A 162 -7.98 -3.25 11.34
C ALA A 162 -7.52 -4.65 10.93
N TRP A 163 -6.39 -5.07 11.49
CA TRP A 163 -5.84 -6.43 11.34
C TRP A 163 -6.67 -7.39 12.21
N GLY A 164 -6.90 -7.00 13.47
CA GLY A 164 -7.87 -7.63 14.37
C GLY A 164 -9.25 -6.99 14.33
N GLY A 165 -9.85 -6.79 15.50
CA GLY A 165 -11.12 -6.05 15.64
C GLY A 165 -10.96 -4.54 15.45
N ALA A 166 -12.02 -3.88 14.95
CA ALA A 166 -12.04 -2.45 14.68
C ALA A 166 -12.51 -1.59 15.88
N ASN A 167 -12.73 -2.19 17.05
CA ASN A 167 -13.23 -1.49 18.24
C ASN A 167 -12.42 -0.26 18.69
N THR A 168 -11.09 -0.25 18.52
CA THR A 168 -10.26 0.90 18.90
C THR A 168 -10.50 2.08 17.96
N ILE A 169 -10.74 1.80 16.68
CA ILE A 169 -11.15 2.80 15.68
C ILE A 169 -12.55 3.33 16.02
N ALA A 170 -13.50 2.42 16.30
CA ALA A 170 -14.84 2.81 16.71
C ALA A 170 -14.85 3.64 18.00
N GLN A 171 -13.98 3.33 18.97
CA GLN A 171 -13.81 4.14 20.18
C GLN A 171 -13.33 5.56 19.87
N ALA A 172 -12.43 5.75 18.90
CA ALA A 172 -11.98 7.08 18.49
C ALA A 172 -13.15 7.90 17.92
N ILE A 173 -13.91 7.31 16.99
CA ILE A 173 -15.09 7.95 16.39
C ILE A 173 -16.17 8.23 17.43
N TRP A 174 -16.45 7.25 18.30
CA TRP A 174 -17.43 7.38 19.38
C TRP A 174 -17.06 8.53 20.34
N THR A 175 -15.77 8.67 20.67
CA THR A 175 -15.27 9.77 21.52
C THR A 175 -15.55 11.12 20.86
N VAL A 176 -15.18 11.28 19.59
CA VAL A 176 -15.42 12.51 18.83
C VAL A 176 -16.91 12.80 18.71
N GLN A 177 -17.75 11.79 18.47
CA GLN A 177 -19.20 11.93 18.38
C GLN A 177 -19.84 12.46 19.67
N HIS A 178 -19.29 12.11 20.84
CA HIS A 178 -19.84 12.51 22.14
C HIS A 178 -19.21 13.79 22.69
N GLU A 179 -18.01 14.15 22.26
CA GLU A 179 -17.28 15.31 22.77
C GLU A 179 -17.35 16.54 21.86
N ARG A 180 -17.72 16.38 20.57
CA ARG A 180 -17.68 17.46 19.57
C ARG A 180 -19.04 17.71 18.92
N THR A 181 -19.12 18.83 18.21
CA THR A 181 -20.30 19.16 17.40
C THR A 181 -20.46 18.22 16.20
N PRO A 182 -21.68 18.07 15.64
CA PRO A 182 -21.91 17.30 14.42
C PRO A 182 -21.01 17.73 13.24
N GLU A 183 -20.74 19.03 13.09
CA GLU A 183 -19.89 19.57 12.04
C GLU A 183 -18.41 19.20 12.23
N GLU A 184 -17.94 19.17 13.47
CA GLU A 184 -16.60 18.69 13.82
C GLU A 184 -16.46 17.19 13.59
N LEU A 185 -17.47 16.40 13.97
CA LEU A 185 -17.51 14.97 13.67
C LEU A 185 -17.49 14.71 12.16
N ALA A 186 -18.29 15.44 11.38
CA ALA A 186 -18.30 15.31 9.92
C ALA A 186 -16.94 15.62 9.30
N ARG A 187 -16.25 16.67 9.78
CA ARG A 187 -14.88 16.99 9.35
C ARG A 187 -13.88 15.90 9.73
N PHE A 188 -13.99 15.35 10.93
CA PHE A 188 -13.17 14.25 11.40
C PHE A 188 -13.34 12.99 10.53
N LEU A 189 -14.58 12.56 10.30
CA LEU A 189 -14.92 11.39 9.48
C LEU A 189 -14.45 11.55 8.03
N LYS A 190 -14.51 12.76 7.46
CA LYS A 190 -14.04 13.03 6.09
C LYS A 190 -12.55 12.71 5.90
N LYS A 191 -11.74 12.72 6.95
CA LYS A 191 -10.30 12.42 6.91
C LYS A 191 -9.96 10.96 7.24
N ILE A 192 -10.96 10.09 7.45
CA ILE A 192 -10.73 8.69 7.81
C ILE A 192 -11.10 7.78 6.64
N ARG A 193 -10.26 6.77 6.41
CA ARG A 193 -10.51 5.63 5.54
C ARG A 193 -10.23 4.36 6.34
N ILE A 194 -10.99 3.30 6.12
CA ILE A 194 -10.86 2.06 6.92
C ILE A 194 -10.68 0.87 5.99
N TYR A 195 -9.67 0.05 6.30
CA TYR A 195 -9.53 -1.29 5.75
C TYR A 195 -9.82 -2.28 6.88
N ASP A 196 -10.96 -2.97 6.78
CA ASP A 196 -11.45 -3.94 7.75
C ASP A 196 -11.12 -5.36 7.26
N LEU A 197 -10.13 -6.01 7.88
CA LEU A 197 -9.75 -7.37 7.54
C LEU A 197 -10.61 -8.37 8.29
N ALA A 198 -11.17 -9.32 7.55
CA ALA A 198 -11.92 -10.47 8.05
C ALA A 198 -13.16 -10.18 8.90
N ALA A 199 -13.45 -8.91 9.21
CA ALA A 199 -14.50 -8.46 10.12
C ALA A 199 -14.40 -9.19 11.47
N GLN A 200 -13.33 -8.93 12.21
CA GLN A 200 -13.02 -9.68 13.43
C GLN A 200 -13.75 -9.18 14.69
N ASP A 201 -14.56 -8.13 14.59
CA ASP A 201 -15.54 -7.72 15.61
C ASP A 201 -16.74 -7.00 14.98
N ASP A 202 -17.72 -6.62 15.82
CA ASP A 202 -18.96 -5.98 15.38
C ASP A 202 -18.82 -4.46 15.14
N ALA A 203 -17.63 -3.89 15.35
CA ALA A 203 -17.39 -2.46 15.28
C ALA A 203 -17.35 -1.96 13.83
N GLY A 204 -16.88 -2.78 12.89
CA GLY A 204 -16.91 -2.47 11.45
C GLY A 204 -18.33 -2.23 10.95
N ALA A 205 -19.28 -3.13 11.26
CA ALA A 205 -20.69 -2.94 10.92
C ALA A 205 -21.32 -1.76 11.66
N TRP A 206 -21.01 -1.53 12.94
CA TRP A 206 -21.49 -0.35 13.65
C TRP A 206 -21.09 0.96 12.95
N MET A 207 -19.81 1.07 12.54
CA MET A 207 -19.32 2.25 11.82
C MET A 207 -20.03 2.43 10.47
N ALA A 208 -20.12 1.37 9.67
CA ALA A 208 -20.78 1.40 8.37
C ALA A 208 -22.27 1.74 8.46
N LYS A 209 -22.94 1.26 9.51
CA LYS A 209 -24.36 1.55 9.79
C LYS A 209 -24.56 2.99 10.22
N THR A 210 -23.72 3.47 11.13
CA THR A 210 -23.89 4.77 11.80
C THR A 210 -23.43 5.92 10.89
N PHE A 211 -22.43 5.68 10.05
CA PHE A 211 -21.78 6.68 9.19
C PHE A 211 -21.70 6.16 7.75
N PRO A 212 -22.81 6.21 6.99
CA PRO A 212 -22.88 5.60 5.65
C PRO A 212 -21.93 6.23 4.62
N ASP A 213 -21.41 7.42 4.89
CA ASP A 213 -20.46 8.12 4.01
C ASP A 213 -18.99 7.75 4.28
N LEU A 214 -18.69 7.03 5.37
CA LEU A 214 -17.33 6.53 5.62
C LEU A 214 -16.91 5.58 4.49
N LEU A 215 -15.69 5.76 3.98
CA LEU A 215 -15.09 4.80 3.06
C LEU A 215 -14.51 3.67 3.91
N ILE A 216 -15.18 2.53 3.84
CA ILE A 216 -14.78 1.27 4.45
C ILE A 216 -14.68 0.24 3.33
N VAL A 217 -13.52 -0.37 3.20
CA VAL A 217 -13.32 -1.59 2.43
C VAL A 217 -13.23 -2.75 3.41
N ARG A 218 -13.88 -3.87 3.08
CA ARG A 218 -13.83 -5.08 3.88
C ARG A 218 -13.33 -6.25 3.06
N ASN A 219 -12.22 -6.84 3.50
CA ASN A 219 -11.59 -8.00 2.88
C ASN A 219 -11.90 -9.25 3.71
N VAL A 220 -12.78 -10.13 3.22
CA VAL A 220 -13.15 -11.38 3.92
C VAL A 220 -12.69 -12.64 3.20
N ALA A 221 -12.38 -12.55 1.91
CA ALA A 221 -11.95 -13.69 1.12
C ALA A 221 -10.56 -13.49 0.52
N MET A 222 -10.28 -12.29 0.00
CA MET A 222 -9.12 -12.06 -0.88
C MET A 222 -7.79 -12.32 -0.19
N PHE A 223 -7.66 -12.00 1.10
CA PHE A 223 -6.42 -12.19 1.87
C PHE A 223 -5.89 -13.64 1.84
N LYS A 224 -6.78 -14.62 1.65
CA LYS A 224 -6.41 -16.04 1.49
C LYS A 224 -5.64 -16.33 0.19
N GLY A 225 -5.51 -15.34 -0.70
CA GLY A 225 -4.67 -15.38 -1.89
C GLY A 225 -3.19 -15.07 -1.61
N MET A 226 -2.84 -14.56 -0.42
CA MET A 226 -1.46 -14.23 -0.04
C MET A 226 -0.54 -15.46 -0.14
N SER A 227 -0.97 -16.60 0.41
CA SER A 227 -0.26 -17.86 0.33
C SER A 227 -1.19 -19.06 0.35
N GLN A 228 -0.64 -20.24 0.12
CA GLN A 228 -1.30 -21.50 0.48
C GLN A 228 -1.51 -21.61 2.00
N ARG A 229 -2.50 -22.42 2.40
CA ARG A 229 -2.69 -22.82 3.80
C ARG A 229 -1.79 -24.01 4.14
N PHE A 230 -1.07 -23.95 5.25
CA PHE A 230 -0.02 -24.93 5.58
C PHE A 230 -0.45 -26.08 6.50
N ASN A 231 -1.51 -25.90 7.29
CA ASN A 231 -1.91 -26.88 8.30
C ASN A 231 -3.20 -27.65 7.98
N SER A 232 -3.75 -27.48 6.79
CA SER A 232 -4.86 -28.27 6.25
C SER A 232 -5.04 -28.02 4.76
N ASP A 233 -5.72 -28.93 4.06
CA ASP A 233 -6.14 -28.74 2.67
C ASP A 233 -7.42 -27.87 2.55
N SER A 234 -7.97 -27.41 3.68
CA SER A 234 -9.06 -26.44 3.64
C SER A 234 -8.54 -25.16 2.97
N TRP A 235 -9.27 -24.67 1.97
CA TRP A 235 -8.90 -23.54 1.11
C TRP A 235 -8.03 -23.86 -0.11
N GLU A 236 -7.96 -25.12 -0.58
CA GLU A 236 -7.31 -25.42 -1.88
C GLU A 236 -7.86 -24.56 -3.04
N HIS A 237 -9.14 -24.20 -2.99
CA HIS A 237 -9.80 -23.35 -3.99
C HIS A 237 -9.30 -21.89 -4.03
N THR A 238 -8.57 -21.43 -3.00
CA THR A 238 -7.99 -20.07 -2.94
C THR A 238 -6.61 -19.99 -3.60
N ARG A 239 -6.05 -21.14 -4.01
CA ARG A 239 -4.73 -21.29 -4.61
C ARG A 239 -4.69 -20.83 -6.07
N GLY A 240 -3.57 -20.21 -6.45
CA GLY A 240 -3.33 -19.74 -7.81
C GLY A 240 -2.02 -18.97 -7.95
N GLY A 241 -1.67 -18.62 -9.19
CA GLY A 241 -0.42 -17.94 -9.51
C GLY A 241 0.83 -18.78 -9.23
N ASP A 242 1.96 -18.10 -9.06
CA ASP A 242 3.21 -18.73 -8.68
C ASP A 242 3.23 -19.02 -7.18
N GLU A 243 3.15 -20.30 -6.79
CA GLU A 243 3.19 -20.68 -5.38
C GLU A 243 4.62 -20.91 -4.88
N SER A 244 5.61 -21.03 -5.79
CA SER A 244 6.99 -21.35 -5.43
C SER A 244 7.62 -20.27 -4.54
N VAL A 245 7.24 -19.00 -4.77
CA VAL A 245 7.64 -17.81 -4.01
C VAL A 245 6.94 -17.63 -2.66
N SER A 246 6.25 -18.66 -2.17
CA SER A 246 5.58 -18.61 -0.86
C SER A 246 5.69 -19.91 -0.07
N THR A 247 6.54 -20.83 -0.52
CA THR A 247 6.81 -22.06 0.23
C THR A 247 7.56 -21.75 1.53
N ARG A 248 7.49 -22.66 2.52
CA ARG A 248 8.30 -22.53 3.74
C ARG A 248 9.79 -22.43 3.43
N GLN A 249 10.26 -23.17 2.43
CA GLN A 249 11.66 -23.13 2.01
C GLN A 249 12.02 -21.75 1.43
N TRP A 250 11.17 -21.21 0.55
CA TRP A 250 11.40 -19.88 -0.02
C TRP A 250 11.41 -18.80 1.05
N VAL A 251 10.45 -18.79 1.98
CA VAL A 251 10.41 -17.81 3.08
C VAL A 251 11.63 -17.97 3.99
N LYS A 252 12.02 -19.20 4.28
CA LYS A 252 13.22 -19.47 5.07
C LYS A 252 14.48 -18.85 4.43
N GLU A 253 14.66 -19.08 3.13
CA GLU A 253 15.84 -18.65 2.38
C GLU A 253 15.89 -17.15 2.10
N ASN A 254 14.75 -16.52 1.86
CA ASN A 254 14.69 -15.13 1.37
C ASN A 254 14.25 -14.12 2.44
N ILE A 255 13.69 -14.60 3.55
CA ILE A 255 13.15 -13.74 4.61
C ILE A 255 13.79 -14.08 5.96
N GLN A 256 13.75 -15.32 6.42
CA GLN A 256 14.09 -15.64 7.81
C GLN A 256 15.61 -15.75 8.05
N GLU A 257 16.35 -16.45 7.18
CA GLU A 257 17.76 -16.76 7.40
C GLU A 257 18.68 -15.75 6.71
N ASN A 258 19.76 -15.35 7.39
CA ASN A 258 20.82 -14.47 6.86
C ASN A 258 20.43 -13.01 6.55
N HIS A 259 19.20 -12.58 6.84
CA HIS A 259 18.72 -11.20 6.65
C HIS A 259 18.67 -10.37 7.95
N GLY A 260 19.52 -10.71 8.92
CA GLY A 260 19.66 -9.98 10.18
C GLY A 260 18.53 -10.21 11.21
N PRO A 261 18.51 -9.41 12.30
CA PRO A 261 17.58 -9.60 13.41
C PRO A 261 16.10 -9.53 13.03
N LEU A 262 15.76 -8.79 11.97
CA LEU A 262 14.37 -8.64 11.54
C LEU A 262 13.84 -9.94 10.90
N GLY A 263 14.65 -10.65 10.12
CA GLY A 263 14.32 -12.00 9.63
C GLY A 263 14.21 -13.03 10.76
N THR A 264 15.02 -12.90 11.82
CA THR A 264 14.95 -13.81 12.98
C THR A 264 13.64 -13.68 13.76
N VAL A 265 13.01 -12.50 13.78
CA VAL A 265 11.73 -12.28 14.45
C VAL A 265 10.53 -12.49 13.52
N TYR A 266 10.73 -12.87 12.26
CA TYR A 266 9.66 -13.30 11.36
C TYR A 266 9.34 -14.77 11.65
N PRO A 267 8.18 -15.09 12.25
CA PRO A 267 7.88 -16.45 12.70
C PRO A 267 7.52 -17.39 11.53
N ASP A 268 7.29 -18.66 11.84
CA ASP A 268 6.74 -19.62 10.88
C ASP A 268 5.21 -19.52 10.83
N ALA A 269 4.65 -19.59 9.62
CA ALA A 269 3.21 -19.60 9.41
C ALA A 269 2.55 -20.75 10.16
N LEU A 270 1.49 -20.43 10.89
CA LEU A 270 0.57 -21.43 11.44
C LEU A 270 -0.44 -21.86 10.38
N HIS A 271 -1.21 -20.91 9.82
CA HIS A 271 -2.24 -21.15 8.82
C HIS A 271 -1.80 -20.70 7.43
N ILE A 272 -1.62 -19.40 7.23
CA ILE A 272 -1.15 -18.76 6.00
C ILE A 272 0.03 -17.83 6.35
N TRP A 273 0.72 -17.30 5.35
CA TRP A 273 1.62 -16.17 5.53
C TRP A 273 0.82 -14.87 5.47
N GLU A 274 1.05 -13.99 6.44
CA GLU A 274 0.74 -12.56 6.36
C GLU A 274 -0.70 -12.23 5.92
N GLY A 275 -1.71 -12.74 6.64
CA GLY A 275 -3.12 -12.47 6.34
C GLY A 275 -3.47 -10.97 6.31
N ASP A 276 -2.77 -10.15 7.11
CA ASP A 276 -3.06 -8.73 7.27
C ASP A 276 -2.35 -7.81 6.28
N THR A 277 -1.25 -8.28 5.68
CA THR A 277 -0.43 -7.50 4.74
C THR A 277 -1.21 -6.83 3.58
N PRO A 278 -2.27 -7.43 2.99
CA PRO A 278 -3.10 -6.77 1.98
C PRO A 278 -3.61 -5.38 2.39
N THR A 279 -3.81 -5.14 3.69
CA THR A 279 -4.36 -3.88 4.22
C THR A 279 -3.48 -2.66 3.88
N TYR A 280 -2.15 -2.80 3.97
CA TYR A 280 -1.22 -1.72 3.63
C TYR A 280 -0.67 -1.85 2.21
N PHE A 281 -0.67 -3.05 1.61
CA PHE A 281 -0.43 -3.21 0.17
C PHE A 281 -1.41 -2.41 -0.69
N HIS A 282 -2.65 -2.24 -0.22
CA HIS A 282 -3.65 -1.37 -0.85
C HIS A 282 -3.18 0.08 -1.00
N LEU A 283 -2.24 0.50 -0.17
CA LEU A 283 -1.81 1.89 -0.03
C LEU A 283 -0.44 2.16 -0.64
N LEU A 284 0.33 1.12 -0.96
CA LEU A 284 1.71 1.31 -1.41
C LEU A 284 1.75 2.18 -2.68
N PRO A 285 2.61 3.22 -2.73
CA PRO A 285 2.74 4.11 -3.88
C PRO A 285 3.54 3.46 -5.02
N ILE A 286 3.16 2.26 -5.46
CA ILE A 286 3.84 1.49 -6.52
C ILE A 286 3.30 1.80 -7.93
N GLY A 287 2.36 2.75 -8.04
CA GLY A 287 1.79 3.19 -9.31
C GLY A 287 0.64 2.36 -9.86
N LEU A 288 0.13 1.41 -9.06
CA LEU A 288 -0.88 0.45 -9.50
C LEU A 288 -2.31 0.92 -9.25
N ASN A 289 -2.62 1.61 -8.15
CA ASN A 289 -3.98 2.03 -7.81
C ASN A 289 -4.02 3.35 -7.02
N ASP A 290 -5.18 3.99 -7.06
CA ASP A 290 -5.64 5.03 -6.15
C ASP A 290 -6.42 4.35 -5.03
N PRO A 291 -5.98 4.40 -3.77
CA PRO A 291 -6.63 3.70 -2.67
C PRO A 291 -8.04 4.24 -2.36
N GLU A 292 -8.38 5.47 -2.78
CA GLU A 292 -9.74 6.02 -2.68
C GLU A 292 -10.69 5.48 -3.76
N LYS A 293 -10.18 4.70 -4.73
CA LYS A 293 -10.93 4.06 -5.81
C LYS A 293 -10.76 2.53 -5.70
N PRO A 294 -11.37 1.89 -4.71
CA PRO A 294 -10.98 0.54 -4.30
C PRO A 294 -11.30 -0.56 -5.36
N TRP A 295 -12.11 -0.25 -6.37
CA TRP A 295 -12.32 -1.11 -7.55
C TRP A 295 -11.18 -1.13 -8.54
N GLN A 296 -10.17 -0.27 -8.37
CA GLN A 296 -9.02 -0.25 -9.26
C GLN A 296 -8.21 -1.55 -9.17
N GLY A 297 -8.17 -2.21 -8.01
CA GLY A 297 -7.38 -3.41 -7.81
C GLY A 297 -5.88 -3.10 -7.73
N GLY A 298 -5.20 -3.80 -6.83
CA GLY A 298 -3.75 -3.72 -6.66
C GLY A 298 -3.24 -4.86 -5.78
N TRP A 299 -2.05 -4.71 -5.21
CA TRP A 299 -1.49 -5.73 -4.31
C TRP A 299 -2.37 -6.00 -3.08
N GLY A 300 -3.17 -5.02 -2.64
CA GLY A 300 -4.14 -5.16 -1.55
C GLY A 300 -5.48 -5.79 -1.92
N GLY A 301 -5.65 -6.27 -3.16
CA GLY A 301 -6.89 -6.83 -3.69
C GLY A 301 -7.73 -5.83 -4.49
N MET A 302 -8.90 -6.27 -4.95
CA MET A 302 -9.88 -5.48 -5.71
C MET A 302 -11.23 -5.50 -5.00
N PHE A 303 -11.85 -4.34 -4.82
CA PHE A 303 -13.15 -4.25 -4.16
C PHE A 303 -14.27 -3.84 -5.11
N SER A 304 -15.51 -4.00 -4.67
CA SER A 304 -16.69 -3.60 -5.43
C SER A 304 -16.69 -2.09 -5.71
N ARG A 305 -17.04 -1.68 -6.94
CA ARG A 305 -17.18 -0.26 -7.30
C ARG A 305 -18.26 0.44 -6.47
N GLU A 306 -19.40 -0.23 -6.33
CA GLU A 306 -20.50 0.20 -5.48
C GLU A 306 -20.48 -0.53 -4.14
N LYS A 307 -20.92 0.15 -3.09
CA LYS A 307 -21.05 -0.47 -1.76
C LYS A 307 -22.08 -1.59 -1.78
N GLN A 308 -21.74 -2.72 -1.17
CA GLN A 308 -22.60 -3.89 -1.04
C GLN A 308 -23.28 -3.90 0.33
N LYS A 309 -24.51 -4.42 0.37
CA LYS A 309 -25.32 -4.50 1.59
C LYS A 309 -24.84 -5.66 2.47
N ASN A 310 -24.68 -5.41 3.77
CA ASN A 310 -24.39 -6.44 4.79
C ASN A 310 -23.24 -7.38 4.37
N VAL A 311 -22.09 -6.78 4.02
CA VAL A 311 -20.90 -7.54 3.59
C VAL A 311 -20.51 -8.56 4.64
N ASN A 312 -20.35 -9.80 4.19
CA ASN A 312 -20.16 -10.98 5.03
C ASN A 312 -18.96 -10.85 6.00
N ILE A 313 -18.90 -11.74 6.99
CA ILE A 313 -17.80 -11.89 7.95
C ILE A 313 -17.11 -13.24 7.74
N VAL A 314 -15.80 -13.34 8.02
CA VAL A 314 -15.07 -14.61 7.85
C VAL A 314 -15.65 -15.73 8.70
N ALA A 315 -16.13 -15.41 9.91
CA ALA A 315 -16.72 -16.38 10.83
C ALA A 315 -18.01 -17.04 10.29
N GLN A 316 -18.75 -16.41 9.36
CA GLN A 316 -19.98 -16.97 8.78
C GLN A 316 -19.71 -17.98 7.65
N GLU A 317 -18.51 -18.01 7.06
CA GLU A 317 -18.10 -19.10 6.16
C GLU A 317 -17.90 -20.44 6.90
N TYR A 318 -17.81 -20.43 8.23
CA TYR A 318 -17.69 -21.61 9.09
C TYR A 318 -19.04 -22.20 9.55
N ALA A 319 -20.16 -21.81 8.92
CA ALA A 319 -21.49 -22.36 9.20
C ALA A 319 -21.55 -23.88 8.90
N GLY A 320 -21.19 -24.68 9.90
CA GLY A 320 -21.02 -26.14 9.81
C GLY A 320 -19.98 -26.71 10.79
N ALA A 321 -19.12 -25.87 11.38
CA ALA A 321 -18.24 -26.29 12.47
C ALA A 321 -19.04 -26.45 13.79
N ASP A 322 -18.63 -27.37 14.67
CA ASP A 322 -19.15 -27.47 16.03
C ASP A 322 -18.81 -26.18 16.81
N CYS A 323 -19.79 -25.26 16.87
CA CYS A 323 -19.65 -23.91 17.41
C CYS A 323 -20.01 -23.81 18.91
N SER A 324 -19.82 -24.87 19.69
CA SER A 324 -20.10 -24.89 21.13
C SER A 324 -19.23 -23.92 21.97
N HIS A 325 -18.24 -23.24 21.38
CA HIS A 325 -17.23 -22.44 22.09
C HIS A 325 -17.05 -20.97 21.62
N GLY A 326 -18.01 -20.35 20.90
CA GLY A 326 -18.08 -18.87 20.80
C GLY A 326 -17.50 -18.18 19.56
N CYS A 327 -17.54 -18.80 18.38
CA CYS A 327 -16.96 -18.25 17.14
C CYS A 327 -17.90 -17.33 16.31
N PHE A 328 -18.70 -16.44 16.92
CA PHE A 328 -19.57 -15.54 16.14
C PHE A 328 -19.31 -14.07 16.42
N VAL A 329 -18.82 -13.36 15.41
CA VAL A 329 -18.99 -11.90 15.36
C VAL A 329 -20.46 -11.60 15.15
N ASN A 330 -21.09 -10.92 16.11
CA ASN A 330 -22.51 -10.64 16.08
C ASN A 330 -22.79 -9.23 15.53
N GLU A 331 -22.85 -9.11 14.21
CA GLU A 331 -23.23 -7.85 13.55
C GLU A 331 -24.76 -7.65 13.45
N THR A 332 -25.57 -8.59 13.96
CA THR A 332 -27.05 -8.52 13.92
C THR A 332 -27.62 -7.17 14.37
N PRO A 333 -27.12 -6.54 15.45
CA PRO A 333 -27.62 -5.23 15.89
C PRO A 333 -27.42 -4.09 14.89
N TYR A 334 -26.51 -4.26 13.93
CA TYR A 334 -26.07 -3.21 13.02
C TYR A 334 -26.43 -3.47 11.56
N LEU A 335 -27.22 -4.51 11.26
CA LEU A 335 -27.66 -4.83 9.90
C LEU A 335 -28.30 -3.64 9.16
N ASP A 336 -28.38 -3.79 7.84
CA ASP A 336 -28.69 -2.73 6.89
C ASP A 336 -27.61 -1.64 6.91
N TYR A 337 -26.37 -2.06 6.66
CA TYR A 337 -25.21 -1.23 6.37
C TYR A 337 -24.66 -1.53 4.98
N TRP A 338 -23.82 -0.62 4.47
CA TRP A 338 -23.21 -0.71 3.15
C TRP A 338 -21.73 -0.35 3.21
N MET A 339 -20.88 -1.15 2.57
CA MET A 339 -19.43 -0.92 2.46
C MET A 339 -18.88 -1.57 1.18
N HIS A 340 -17.65 -1.25 0.79
CA HIS A 340 -17.01 -1.91 -0.35
C HIS A 340 -16.58 -3.33 0.05
N ALA A 341 -16.96 -4.32 -0.74
CA ALA A 341 -16.68 -5.75 -0.47
C ALA A 341 -15.62 -6.29 -1.42
N ASP A 342 -15.08 -7.46 -1.12
CA ASP A 342 -14.25 -8.23 -2.07
C ASP A 342 -14.90 -8.29 -3.46
N ALA A 343 -14.11 -8.11 -4.51
CA ALA A 343 -14.52 -8.29 -5.90
C ALA A 343 -13.63 -9.33 -6.59
N ALA A 344 -14.20 -10.04 -7.55
CA ALA A 344 -13.47 -10.98 -8.38
C ALA A 344 -12.57 -10.25 -9.37
N ASP A 345 -11.41 -10.83 -9.61
CA ASP A 345 -10.52 -10.45 -10.70
C ASP A 345 -10.36 -11.62 -11.68
N ARG A 346 -9.95 -11.30 -12.92
CA ARG A 346 -9.71 -12.27 -13.98
C ARG A 346 -8.25 -12.20 -14.43
N TRP A 347 -7.60 -13.36 -14.47
CA TRP A 347 -6.21 -13.48 -14.91
C TRP A 347 -5.92 -14.89 -15.43
N ALA A 348 -4.98 -14.98 -16.37
CA ALA A 348 -4.49 -16.23 -16.92
C ALA A 348 -3.03 -16.42 -16.56
N TYR A 349 -2.68 -17.59 -16.03
CA TYR A 349 -1.31 -17.92 -15.66
C TYR A 349 -1.01 -19.38 -15.96
N ASN A 350 0.10 -19.64 -16.67
CA ASN A 350 0.54 -20.98 -17.08
C ASN A 350 -0.58 -21.85 -17.70
N GLY A 351 -1.42 -21.24 -18.55
CA GLY A 351 -2.52 -21.93 -19.23
C GLY A 351 -3.76 -22.20 -18.37
N LYS A 352 -3.80 -21.72 -17.13
CA LYS A 352 -4.98 -21.77 -16.26
C LYS A 352 -5.62 -20.38 -16.15
N GLU A 353 -6.93 -20.34 -16.37
CA GLU A 353 -7.76 -19.15 -16.17
C GLU A 353 -8.28 -19.09 -14.74
N TYR A 354 -8.29 -17.89 -14.18
CA TYR A 354 -8.86 -17.58 -12.87
C TYR A 354 -9.89 -16.47 -13.06
N ASP A 355 -11.03 -16.60 -12.38
CA ASP A 355 -12.07 -15.59 -12.31
C ASP A 355 -12.73 -15.66 -10.92
N ASN A 356 -12.06 -15.09 -9.92
CA ASN A 356 -12.44 -15.19 -8.51
C ASN A 356 -11.79 -14.10 -7.65
N ALA A 357 -12.22 -13.98 -6.39
CA ALA A 357 -11.73 -12.94 -5.48
C ALA A 357 -10.25 -13.09 -5.11
N TRP A 358 -9.77 -14.31 -4.85
CA TRP A 358 -8.37 -14.57 -4.46
C TRP A 358 -7.37 -14.17 -5.55
N CYS A 359 -7.79 -14.27 -6.81
CA CYS A 359 -7.01 -13.86 -7.96
C CYS A 359 -6.62 -12.39 -7.94
N SER A 360 -7.42 -11.53 -7.27
CA SER A 360 -7.09 -10.12 -7.13
C SER A 360 -5.80 -9.87 -6.32
N ILE A 361 -5.35 -10.86 -5.52
CA ILE A 361 -4.10 -10.81 -4.76
C ILE A 361 -3.04 -11.68 -5.41
N PHE A 362 -3.30 -12.99 -5.60
CA PHE A 362 -2.22 -13.92 -5.97
C PHE A 362 -1.60 -13.65 -7.35
N ARG A 363 -2.29 -12.91 -8.22
CA ARG A 363 -1.73 -12.49 -9.52
C ARG A 363 -0.49 -11.60 -9.37
N TRP A 364 -0.33 -10.96 -8.21
CA TRP A 364 0.78 -10.08 -7.89
C TRP A 364 1.86 -10.74 -7.04
N ARG A 365 1.70 -12.03 -6.70
CA ARG A 365 2.51 -12.68 -5.65
C ARG A 365 4.00 -12.63 -5.91
N THR A 366 4.43 -12.98 -7.12
CA THR A 366 5.85 -12.91 -7.47
C THR A 366 6.41 -11.50 -7.26
N ASP A 367 5.67 -10.47 -7.66
CA ASP A 367 6.13 -9.08 -7.62
C ASP A 367 6.28 -8.61 -6.16
N PHE A 368 5.27 -8.84 -5.31
CA PHE A 368 5.38 -8.42 -3.91
C PHE A 368 6.36 -9.29 -3.11
N GLN A 369 6.52 -10.58 -3.43
CA GLN A 369 7.49 -11.45 -2.75
C GLN A 369 8.92 -11.09 -3.11
N ASN A 370 9.22 -10.80 -4.38
CA ASN A 370 10.52 -10.28 -4.78
C ASN A 370 10.83 -8.94 -4.08
N ASP A 371 9.85 -8.04 -3.99
CA ASP A 371 10.03 -6.76 -3.29
C ASP A 371 10.34 -6.94 -1.80
N PHE A 372 9.75 -7.95 -1.15
CA PHE A 372 10.08 -8.27 0.23
C PHE A 372 11.47 -8.89 0.37
N ALA A 373 11.83 -9.85 -0.48
CA ALA A 373 13.15 -10.45 -0.48
C ALA A 373 14.26 -9.40 -0.68
N ALA A 374 14.11 -8.47 -1.63
CA ALA A 374 15.07 -7.38 -1.82
C ALA A 374 15.17 -6.46 -0.58
N ARG A 375 14.04 -6.13 0.07
CA ARG A 375 14.07 -5.33 1.32
C ARG A 375 14.68 -6.10 2.50
N MET A 376 14.60 -7.42 2.50
CA MET A 376 15.32 -8.27 3.45
C MET A 376 16.83 -8.26 3.17
N ASP A 377 17.26 -8.19 1.90
CA ASP A 377 18.66 -7.95 1.55
C ASP A 377 19.15 -6.57 2.02
N TRP A 378 18.31 -5.54 1.94
CA TRP A 378 18.64 -4.18 2.45
C TRP A 378 18.93 -4.16 3.96
N CYS A 379 18.51 -5.17 4.71
CA CYS A 379 18.81 -5.28 6.14
C CYS A 379 20.29 -5.60 6.40
N VAL A 380 21.01 -6.17 5.43
CA VAL A 380 22.37 -6.71 5.63
C VAL A 380 23.39 -6.25 4.59
N ASN A 381 22.94 -5.84 3.42
CA ASN A 381 23.79 -5.38 2.32
C ASN A 381 23.87 -3.85 2.28
N ASP A 382 24.78 -3.33 1.47
CA ASP A 382 24.80 -1.92 1.08
C ASP A 382 24.08 -1.75 -0.27
N PHE A 383 23.89 -0.49 -0.69
CA PHE A 383 23.21 -0.15 -1.94
C PHE A 383 23.74 -0.92 -3.15
N GLN A 384 25.06 -1.11 -3.28
CA GLN A 384 25.63 -1.75 -4.49
C GLN A 384 25.43 -3.27 -4.54
N ASN A 385 25.04 -3.88 -3.42
CA ASN A 385 24.91 -5.33 -3.27
C ASN A 385 23.47 -5.78 -3.01
N ALA A 386 22.47 -4.94 -3.31
CA ALA A 386 21.06 -5.31 -3.30
C ALA A 386 20.31 -4.57 -4.42
N ASN A 387 19.26 -5.19 -4.96
CA ASN A 387 18.46 -4.59 -6.02
C ASN A 387 17.48 -3.54 -5.48
N HIS A 388 17.12 -2.56 -6.29
CA HIS A 388 16.12 -1.52 -6.02
C HIS A 388 15.11 -1.41 -7.15
N PRO A 389 13.88 -1.01 -6.83
CA PRO A 389 12.82 -1.01 -7.83
C PRO A 389 13.07 0.00 -8.96
N PRO A 390 12.66 -0.34 -10.20
CA PRO A 390 12.74 0.60 -11.31
C PRO A 390 11.81 1.79 -11.10
N LEU A 391 12.12 2.92 -11.71
CA LEU A 391 11.42 4.19 -11.59
C LEU A 391 10.61 4.47 -12.87
N PRO A 392 9.32 4.12 -12.93
CA PRO A 392 8.55 4.25 -14.15
C PRO A 392 8.08 5.69 -14.40
N VAL A 393 8.08 6.10 -15.66
CA VAL A 393 7.51 7.37 -16.14
C VAL A 393 6.33 7.08 -17.06
N LEU A 394 5.30 7.94 -17.05
CA LEU A 394 4.15 7.87 -17.96
C LEU A 394 3.87 9.23 -18.61
N ASN A 395 4.25 9.38 -19.88
CA ASN A 395 4.15 10.62 -20.67
C ASN A 395 4.69 11.81 -19.85
N ASP A 396 5.99 11.75 -19.57
CA ASP A 396 6.78 12.72 -18.77
C ASP A 396 6.33 12.92 -17.31
N ASN A 397 5.47 12.05 -16.79
CA ASN A 397 5.04 12.06 -15.40
C ASN A 397 5.70 10.93 -14.60
N SER A 398 6.59 11.30 -13.68
CA SER A 398 7.29 10.38 -12.76
C SER A 398 6.53 10.10 -11.46
N SER A 399 5.37 10.73 -11.24
CA SER A 399 4.58 10.52 -10.02
C SER A 399 4.07 9.08 -9.97
N THR A 400 3.93 8.53 -8.78
CA THR A 400 3.28 7.23 -8.55
C THR A 400 1.76 7.31 -8.53
N GLN A 401 1.15 8.51 -8.61
CA GLN A 401 -0.30 8.65 -8.66
C GLN A 401 -0.90 8.13 -9.98
N VAL A 402 -2.12 7.60 -9.90
CA VAL A 402 -2.91 7.22 -11.08
C VAL A 402 -3.16 8.46 -11.95
N LYS A 403 -2.85 8.33 -13.24
CA LYS A 403 -3.09 9.39 -14.22
C LYS A 403 -4.50 9.24 -14.79
N TYR A 404 -5.24 10.34 -14.86
CA TYR A 404 -6.57 10.40 -15.46
C TYR A 404 -6.52 11.25 -16.73
N GLN A 405 -7.13 10.78 -17.81
CA GLN A 405 -7.20 11.48 -19.09
C GLN A 405 -8.61 11.33 -19.68
N THR A 406 -9.13 12.42 -20.25
CA THR A 406 -10.35 12.37 -21.06
C THR A 406 -9.96 12.15 -22.51
N VAL A 407 -10.68 11.27 -23.21
CA VAL A 407 -10.42 10.90 -24.61
C VAL A 407 -11.71 10.82 -25.40
N LEU A 408 -11.60 10.93 -26.73
CA LEU A 408 -12.73 10.73 -27.64
C LEU A 408 -12.82 9.27 -28.09
N PRO A 409 -14.04 8.73 -28.31
CA PRO A 409 -14.19 7.45 -29.00
C PRO A 409 -13.48 7.45 -30.36
N GLY A 410 -12.73 6.39 -30.66
CA GLY A 410 -11.93 6.28 -31.89
C GLY A 410 -10.56 6.98 -31.86
N GLU A 411 -10.21 7.67 -30.78
CA GLU A 411 -8.88 8.28 -30.60
C GLU A 411 -7.78 7.22 -30.45
N VAL A 412 -6.55 7.58 -30.83
CA VAL A 412 -5.34 6.80 -30.54
C VAL A 412 -4.51 7.54 -29.50
N VAL A 413 -4.26 6.89 -28.37
CA VAL A 413 -3.52 7.44 -27.23
C VAL A 413 -2.10 6.89 -27.24
N THR A 414 -1.11 7.79 -27.16
CA THR A 414 0.30 7.41 -26.95
C THR A 414 0.55 7.11 -25.47
N LEU A 415 1.13 5.94 -25.23
CA LEU A 415 1.65 5.51 -23.93
C LEU A 415 3.18 5.55 -24.02
N ASP A 416 3.82 6.39 -23.23
CA ASP A 416 5.27 6.62 -23.31
C ASP A 416 5.92 6.49 -21.92
N ALA A 417 6.76 5.47 -21.78
CA ALA A 417 7.56 5.20 -20.60
C ALA A 417 9.06 5.33 -20.87
N SER A 418 9.47 5.98 -21.97
CA SER A 418 10.88 6.16 -22.35
C SER A 418 11.72 6.93 -21.33
N GLY A 419 11.09 7.73 -20.46
CA GLY A 419 11.75 8.40 -19.34
C GLY A 419 12.00 7.51 -18.12
N SER A 420 11.58 6.24 -18.15
CA SER A 420 11.78 5.32 -17.02
C SER A 420 13.25 4.96 -16.87
N SER A 421 13.67 4.70 -15.64
CA SER A 421 15.07 4.39 -15.32
C SER A 421 15.17 3.32 -14.25
N ASP A 422 16.33 2.67 -14.18
CA ASP A 422 16.69 1.78 -13.09
C ASP A 422 17.82 2.41 -12.26
N PRO A 423 17.72 2.48 -10.93
CA PRO A 423 18.74 3.09 -10.09
C PRO A 423 20.04 2.26 -9.99
N ASP A 424 19.96 0.95 -10.22
CA ASP A 424 21.10 0.02 -10.20
C ASP A 424 21.73 -0.14 -11.59
N GLY A 425 21.02 0.32 -12.62
CA GLY A 425 21.46 0.26 -14.03
C GLY A 425 21.03 -1.02 -14.73
N ASP A 426 20.08 -1.74 -14.16
CA ASP A 426 19.52 -2.98 -14.71
C ASP A 426 18.69 -2.71 -15.97
N GLN A 427 18.50 -3.76 -16.79
CA GLN A 427 17.70 -3.67 -17.99
C GLN A 427 16.21 -3.64 -17.66
N LEU A 428 15.49 -2.74 -18.31
CA LEU A 428 14.05 -2.57 -18.14
C LEU A 428 13.24 -3.35 -19.17
N HIS A 429 12.27 -4.11 -18.69
CA HIS A 429 11.25 -4.80 -19.45
C HIS A 429 9.90 -4.09 -19.31
N TYR A 430 9.28 -3.77 -20.45
CA TYR A 430 8.03 -3.01 -20.52
C TYR A 430 6.89 -3.94 -20.91
N GLN A 431 5.74 -3.81 -20.24
CA GLN A 431 4.51 -4.46 -20.64
C GLN A 431 3.30 -3.56 -20.42
N TRP A 432 2.65 -3.17 -21.50
CA TRP A 432 1.39 -2.44 -21.50
C TRP A 432 0.22 -3.39 -21.68
N TRP A 433 -0.79 -3.27 -20.83
CA TRP A 433 -1.98 -4.10 -20.89
C TRP A 433 -3.21 -3.36 -20.38
N VAL A 434 -4.39 -3.89 -20.71
CA VAL A 434 -5.68 -3.30 -20.31
C VAL A 434 -6.24 -4.07 -19.12
N TYR A 435 -6.51 -3.36 -18.03
CA TYR A 435 -7.11 -3.94 -16.83
C TYR A 435 -8.62 -3.91 -16.93
N GLU A 436 -9.19 -4.87 -17.66
CA GLU A 436 -10.61 -4.94 -18.00
C GLU A 436 -11.54 -4.84 -16.78
N ARG A 437 -11.26 -5.64 -15.73
CA ARG A 437 -12.07 -5.67 -14.49
C ARG A 437 -12.13 -4.33 -13.75
N ALA A 438 -11.13 -3.47 -13.90
CA ALA A 438 -11.09 -2.16 -13.24
C ALA A 438 -11.89 -1.11 -14.00
N GLY A 439 -12.10 -1.27 -15.31
CA GLY A 439 -12.86 -0.35 -16.16
C GLY A 439 -14.36 -0.61 -16.18
N THR A 440 -15.07 0.09 -17.07
CA THR A 440 -16.50 -0.13 -17.34
C THR A 440 -16.77 -0.45 -18.81
N TYR A 441 -15.74 -0.46 -19.65
CA TYR A 441 -15.82 -0.91 -21.03
C TYR A 441 -15.55 -2.42 -21.09
N GLU A 442 -16.49 -3.18 -21.67
CA GLU A 442 -16.45 -4.65 -21.71
C GLU A 442 -15.89 -5.21 -23.03
N GLY A 443 -15.66 -4.34 -24.02
CA GLY A 443 -15.12 -4.74 -25.31
C GLY A 443 -13.60 -4.88 -25.29
N VAL A 444 -13.05 -5.35 -26.42
CA VAL A 444 -11.60 -5.49 -26.58
C VAL A 444 -10.98 -4.12 -26.87
N VAL A 445 -9.86 -3.82 -26.20
CA VAL A 445 -9.04 -2.64 -26.45
C VAL A 445 -7.66 -3.10 -26.90
N SER A 446 -7.18 -2.58 -28.04
CA SER A 446 -5.89 -2.97 -28.60
C SER A 446 -4.78 -2.01 -28.19
N ILE A 447 -3.62 -2.58 -27.86
CA ILE A 447 -2.37 -1.85 -27.64
C ILE A 447 -1.34 -2.36 -28.64
N ASN A 448 -0.85 -1.48 -29.50
CA ASN A 448 0.25 -1.77 -30.42
C ASN A 448 1.59 -1.48 -29.72
N GLN A 449 2.60 -2.32 -29.99
CA GLN A 449 3.94 -2.25 -29.39
C GLN A 449 3.92 -2.33 -27.85
N SER A 450 3.03 -3.18 -27.31
CA SER A 450 2.78 -3.34 -25.88
C SER A 450 4.02 -3.77 -25.07
N GLU A 451 5.06 -4.31 -25.69
CA GLU A 451 6.28 -4.76 -25.01
C GLU A 451 7.46 -3.79 -25.17
N THR A 452 7.19 -2.52 -25.49
CA THR A 452 8.21 -1.50 -25.71
C THR A 452 7.96 -0.26 -24.86
N ALA A 453 8.98 0.60 -24.72
CA ALA A 453 8.87 1.84 -23.96
C ALA A 453 7.75 2.76 -24.46
N THR A 454 7.42 2.73 -25.76
CA THR A 454 6.34 3.53 -26.34
C THR A 454 5.32 2.64 -27.04
N ALA A 455 4.05 2.74 -26.64
CA ALA A 455 2.95 1.97 -27.19
C ALA A 455 1.81 2.89 -27.68
N GLN A 456 0.89 2.34 -28.47
CA GLN A 456 -0.30 3.05 -28.94
C GLN A 456 -1.56 2.27 -28.55
N LEU A 457 -2.42 2.90 -27.76
CA LEU A 457 -3.71 2.34 -27.35
C LEU A 457 -4.82 2.92 -28.23
N SER A 458 -5.61 2.06 -28.86
CA SER A 458 -6.75 2.49 -29.70
C SER A 458 -8.03 2.49 -28.88
N ILE A 459 -8.65 3.66 -28.71
CA ILE A 459 -9.94 3.81 -28.03
C ILE A 459 -11.05 3.30 -28.96
N PRO A 460 -11.86 2.32 -28.55
CA PRO A 460 -12.96 1.83 -29.37
C PRO A 460 -14.00 2.91 -29.66
N ALA A 461 -14.59 2.88 -30.86
CA ALA A 461 -15.57 3.89 -31.30
C ALA A 461 -16.88 3.86 -30.50
N ASP A 462 -17.19 2.74 -29.84
CA ASP A 462 -18.34 2.51 -28.99
C ASP A 462 -18.04 2.66 -27.49
N ALA A 463 -16.86 3.16 -27.12
CA ALA A 463 -16.46 3.36 -25.73
C ALA A 463 -17.06 4.61 -25.08
N ALA A 464 -17.93 5.37 -25.76
CA ALA A 464 -18.50 6.62 -25.23
C ALA A 464 -19.13 6.44 -23.84
N GLY A 465 -18.74 7.29 -22.89
CA GLY A 465 -19.20 7.23 -21.50
C GLY A 465 -18.64 6.05 -20.68
N LYS A 466 -17.61 5.36 -21.18
CA LYS A 466 -16.95 4.25 -20.50
C LYS A 466 -15.56 4.63 -20.01
N GLU A 467 -15.08 3.87 -19.04
CA GLU A 467 -13.76 3.97 -18.45
C GLU A 467 -12.89 2.78 -18.91
N ILE A 468 -11.69 3.06 -19.40
CA ILE A 468 -10.67 2.07 -19.79
C ILE A 468 -9.42 2.28 -18.92
N HIS A 469 -8.83 1.20 -18.40
CA HIS A 469 -7.62 1.27 -17.57
C HIS A 469 -6.45 0.64 -18.32
N ALA A 470 -5.44 1.43 -18.66
CA ALA A 470 -4.18 0.93 -19.20
C ALA A 470 -3.12 0.90 -18.09
N ILE A 471 -2.37 -0.19 -18.03
CA ILE A 471 -1.32 -0.42 -17.03
C ILE A 471 0.01 -0.62 -17.75
N LEU A 472 1.04 0.08 -17.29
CA LEU A 472 2.43 -0.31 -17.47
C LEU A 472 2.82 -1.23 -16.32
N THR A 473 3.33 -2.40 -16.62
CA THR A 473 4.20 -3.18 -15.74
C THR A 473 5.63 -2.93 -16.21
N LEU A 474 6.47 -2.34 -15.35
CA LEU A 474 7.89 -2.12 -15.59
C LEU A 474 8.69 -3.00 -14.64
N ARG A 475 9.56 -3.83 -15.20
CA ARG A 475 10.33 -4.82 -14.46
C ARG A 475 11.82 -4.72 -14.80
N ASP A 476 12.68 -4.78 -13.80
CA ASP A 476 14.13 -4.87 -14.00
C ASP A 476 14.60 -6.32 -14.23
N ASP A 477 15.87 -6.54 -14.56
CA ASP A 477 16.50 -7.86 -14.60
C ASP A 477 17.44 -8.14 -13.41
N GLY A 478 17.33 -7.34 -12.35
CA GLY A 478 18.03 -7.51 -11.09
C GLY A 478 17.63 -8.78 -10.34
N GLN A 479 18.28 -9.04 -9.20
CA GLN A 479 18.07 -10.26 -8.41
C GLN A 479 17.76 -9.92 -6.93
N PRO A 480 16.53 -10.23 -6.44
CA PRO A 480 15.37 -10.66 -7.22
C PRO A 480 14.87 -9.54 -8.15
N SER A 481 14.16 -9.91 -9.22
CA SER A 481 13.63 -8.91 -10.18
C SER A 481 12.49 -8.11 -9.54
N LEU A 482 12.59 -6.78 -9.56
CA LEU A 482 11.61 -5.88 -8.96
C LEU A 482 10.71 -5.25 -10.01
N THR A 483 9.52 -4.86 -9.57
CA THR A 483 8.46 -4.37 -10.46
C THR A 483 7.80 -3.13 -9.89
N ARG A 484 7.56 -2.15 -10.75
CA ARG A 484 6.72 -0.97 -10.49
C ARG A 484 5.74 -0.77 -11.64
N TYR A 485 4.70 0.02 -11.40
CA TYR A 485 3.60 0.18 -12.33
C TYR A 485 3.32 1.65 -12.66
N ARG A 486 2.58 1.88 -13.74
CA ARG A 486 1.84 3.14 -13.96
C ARG A 486 0.45 2.79 -14.44
N ARG A 487 -0.56 3.50 -13.93
CA ARG A 487 -1.95 3.39 -14.38
C ARG A 487 -2.40 4.66 -15.09
N LEU A 488 -2.98 4.49 -16.27
CA LEU A 488 -3.71 5.51 -17.01
C LEU A 488 -5.19 5.13 -17.06
N VAL A 489 -6.04 5.96 -16.46
CA VAL A 489 -7.50 5.85 -16.54
C VAL A 489 -7.99 6.79 -17.63
N LEU A 490 -8.62 6.20 -18.64
CA LEU A 490 -9.13 6.86 -19.83
C LEU A 490 -10.65 6.96 -19.71
N ASN A 491 -11.14 8.18 -19.47
CA ASN A 491 -12.57 8.48 -19.45
C ASN A 491 -13.00 8.89 -20.86
N CYS A 492 -13.77 8.03 -21.52
CA CYS A 492 -14.25 8.31 -22.86
C CYS A 492 -15.44 9.27 -22.78
N SER A 493 -15.36 10.43 -23.42
CA SER A 493 -16.44 11.43 -23.41
C SER A 493 -17.72 10.86 -24.04
N GLN A 494 -18.88 11.35 -23.59
CA GLN A 494 -20.17 11.01 -24.21
C GLN A 494 -20.46 11.88 -25.44
N GLU A 495 -20.03 13.13 -25.40
CA GLU A 495 -19.89 14.14 -26.48
C GLU A 495 -19.33 15.42 -25.84
#